data_AF-A0A7S0WSR2-F1
#
_entry.id   AF-A0A7S0WSR2-F1
#
_cell.length_a   1.000
_cell.length_b   1.000
_cell.length_c   1.000
_cell.angle_alpha   90.00
_cell.angle_beta   90.00
_cell.angle_gamma   90.00
#
_symmetry.space_group_name_H-M   'P 1'
#
loop_
_entity.id
_entity.type
_entity.pdbx_description
1 polymer ?
#
loop_
_entity_poly.entity_id
_entity_poly.type
_entity_poly.pdbx_seq_one_letter_code
_entity_poly.pdbx_strand_id
1 'polypeptide(L)'
;QYQTFSIVSALPLAAPGAKARAPVTHCTGKVAVGAQLLPPSVAPCINPHDRPIQYDMQLHASAEDFYEAMSVVVGDTFSYGPFFQVIQSAWANTKSKELWLELEMDEQLCAGAQKMGYVLHPALVDGGLQAFIVWLLKCPDFSGIPQGIE
;
A
#
# COMPACT_ATOMS: atom_id res chain seq x y z
N GLN A 1 15.16 -8.06 19.89
CA GLN A 1 16.43 -7.70 19.21
C GLN A 1 16.11 -7.45 17.73
N TYR A 2 16.74 -6.47 17.08
CA TYR A 2 16.56 -6.21 15.65
C TYR A 2 17.60 -6.96 14.82
N GLN A 3 17.15 -7.59 13.74
CA GLN A 3 17.97 -8.17 12.68
C GLN A 3 17.95 -7.23 11.48
N THR A 4 19.07 -7.08 10.79
CA THR A 4 19.15 -6.30 9.54
C THR A 4 18.90 -7.24 8.36
N PHE A 5 18.13 -6.80 7.37
CA PHE A 5 17.90 -7.55 6.14
C PHE A 5 18.21 -6.69 4.92
N SER A 6 18.57 -7.36 3.82
CA SER A 6 18.75 -6.76 2.50
C SER A 6 18.07 -7.63 1.45
N ILE A 7 17.25 -7.01 0.60
CA ILE A 7 16.68 -7.64 -0.59
C ILE A 7 17.61 -7.32 -1.75
N VAL A 8 18.18 -8.37 -2.35
CA VAL A 8 19.15 -8.27 -3.44
C VAL A 8 18.64 -9.05 -4.65
N SER A 9 18.95 -8.58 -5.85
CA SER A 9 18.71 -9.37 -7.06
C SER A 9 19.60 -10.62 -7.03
N ALA A 10 19.00 -11.80 -7.05
CA ALA A 10 19.74 -12.99 -7.48
C ALA A 10 20.03 -12.84 -8.98
N LEU A 11 21.26 -13.09 -9.42
CA LEU A 11 21.60 -13.11 -10.85
C LEU A 11 20.60 -13.98 -11.64
N PRO A 12 20.25 -13.62 -12.88
CA PRO A 12 19.30 -14.40 -13.65
C PRO A 12 19.88 -15.80 -13.92
N LEU A 13 18.98 -16.77 -14.11
CA LEU A 13 19.18 -17.82 -15.11
C LEU A 13 19.62 -17.13 -16.40
N ALA A 14 20.92 -16.95 -16.60
CA ALA A 14 21.44 -16.33 -17.80
C ALA A 14 21.20 -17.29 -18.97
N ALA A 15 20.61 -16.79 -20.06
CA ALA A 15 20.73 -17.47 -21.35
C ALA A 15 22.23 -17.70 -21.65
N PRO A 16 22.62 -18.82 -22.27
CA PRO A 16 24.02 -19.15 -22.50
C PRO A 16 24.73 -17.98 -23.22
N GLY A 17 25.71 -17.36 -22.53
CA GLY A 17 26.53 -16.27 -23.09
C GLY A 17 26.29 -14.86 -22.53
N ALA A 18 25.30 -14.63 -21.67
CA ALA A 18 25.15 -13.33 -21.01
C ALA A 18 26.19 -13.13 -19.90
N LYS A 19 26.87 -11.97 -19.87
CA LYS A 19 27.81 -11.62 -18.79
C LYS A 19 27.08 -11.59 -17.45
N ALA A 20 27.64 -12.25 -16.44
CA ALA A 20 27.16 -12.20 -15.07
C ALA A 20 27.11 -10.74 -14.58
N ARG A 21 25.92 -10.26 -14.20
CA ARG A 21 25.71 -8.91 -13.65
C ARG A 21 25.95 -8.93 -12.15
N ALA A 22 26.65 -7.93 -11.61
CA ALA A 22 26.85 -7.84 -10.17
C ALA A 22 25.50 -7.74 -9.43
N PRO A 23 25.35 -8.35 -8.23
CA PRO A 23 24.13 -8.23 -7.44
C PRO A 23 23.83 -6.76 -7.11
N VAL A 24 22.57 -6.36 -7.23
CA VAL A 24 22.09 -5.02 -6.88
C VAL A 24 21.25 -5.12 -5.61
N THR A 25 21.47 -4.22 -4.66
CA THR A 25 20.63 -4.09 -3.47
C THR A 25 19.42 -3.23 -3.80
N HIS A 26 18.21 -3.76 -3.57
CA HIS A 26 16.95 -3.09 -3.87
C HIS A 26 16.32 -2.45 -2.63
N CYS A 27 16.44 -3.10 -1.48
CA CYS A 27 15.87 -2.63 -0.22
C CYS A 27 16.73 -3.12 0.95
N THR A 28 16.85 -2.31 2.00
CA THR A 28 17.49 -2.70 3.26
C THR A 28 16.65 -2.19 4.42
N GLY A 29 16.69 -2.89 5.55
CA GLY A 29 15.94 -2.48 6.72
C GLY A 29 16.30 -3.26 7.97
N LYS A 30 15.58 -2.97 9.05
CA LYS A 30 15.71 -3.66 10.34
C LYS A 30 14.35 -4.26 10.70
N VAL A 31 14.36 -5.51 11.14
CA VAL A 31 13.17 -6.24 11.61
C VAL A 31 13.42 -6.76 13.02
N ALA A 32 12.51 -6.54 13.96
CA ALA A 32 12.55 -7.20 15.25
C ALA A 32 11.66 -8.44 15.21
N VAL A 33 12.21 -9.58 15.65
CA VAL A 33 11.46 -10.84 15.78
C VAL A 33 11.38 -11.16 17.27
N GLY A 34 10.17 -11.40 17.78
CA GLY A 34 9.93 -11.79 19.17
C GLY A 34 8.43 -11.93 19.51
N ALA A 35 8.10 -12.85 20.43
CA ALA A 35 6.72 -13.14 20.87
C ALA A 35 6.05 -11.99 21.63
N GLN A 36 6.84 -11.04 22.10
CA GLN A 36 6.40 -9.82 22.76
C GLN A 36 7.09 -8.63 22.08
N LEU A 37 6.73 -8.36 20.83
CA LEU A 37 6.75 -6.97 20.40
C LEU A 37 5.76 -6.30 21.36
N LEU A 38 6.24 -5.49 22.33
CA LEU A 38 5.41 -4.39 22.80
C LEU A 38 4.82 -3.81 21.53
N PRO A 39 3.48 -3.77 21.36
CA PRO A 39 2.94 -3.17 20.16
C PRO A 39 3.68 -1.85 20.05
N PRO A 40 4.33 -1.54 18.90
CA PRO A 40 4.72 -0.16 18.70
C PRO A 40 3.46 0.65 19.00
N SER A 41 3.56 1.93 19.35
CA SER A 41 2.37 2.78 19.35
C SER A 41 1.77 2.93 17.93
N VAL A 42 1.77 1.89 17.09
CA VAL A 42 0.70 1.58 16.17
C VAL A 42 -0.56 1.55 17.03
N ALA A 43 -1.54 2.36 16.67
CA ALA A 43 -2.89 2.11 17.14
C ALA A 43 -3.14 0.59 17.01
N PRO A 44 -3.71 -0.07 18.04
CA PRO A 44 -4.07 -1.48 17.92
C PRO A 44 -4.78 -1.65 16.59
N CYS A 45 -4.54 -2.77 15.88
CA CYS A 45 -5.33 -3.13 14.72
C CYS A 45 -6.79 -2.85 15.08
N ILE A 46 -7.37 -1.81 14.47
CA ILE A 46 -8.70 -1.38 14.87
C ILE A 46 -9.59 -2.46 14.29
N ASN A 47 -9.98 -3.43 15.12
CA ASN A 47 -11.09 -4.28 14.75
C ASN A 47 -12.25 -3.32 14.54
N PRO A 48 -12.90 -3.32 13.37
CA PRO A 48 -14.05 -2.45 13.11
C PRO A 48 -15.18 -2.63 14.15
N HIS A 49 -15.16 -3.76 14.86
CA HIS A 49 -16.07 -4.09 15.96
C HIS A 49 -15.74 -3.40 17.29
N ASP A 50 -14.48 -3.02 17.53
CA ASP A 50 -14.04 -2.41 18.80
C ASP A 50 -14.26 -0.89 18.82
N ARG A 51 -14.37 -0.26 17.64
CA ARG A 51 -14.66 1.17 17.49
C ARG A 51 -15.41 1.40 16.17
N PRO A 52 -16.57 2.10 16.19
CA PRO A 52 -17.22 2.52 14.95
C PRO A 52 -16.25 3.35 14.10
N ILE A 53 -16.18 3.03 12.81
CA ILE A 53 -15.42 3.81 11.84
C ILE A 53 -16.00 5.24 11.84
N GLN A 54 -15.19 6.23 12.19
CA GLN A 54 -15.56 7.63 12.17
C GLN A 54 -14.90 8.29 10.97
N TYR A 55 -15.69 8.67 9.97
CA TYR A 55 -15.29 9.43 8.81
C TYR A 55 -16.24 10.62 8.64
N ASP A 56 -15.75 11.71 8.06
CA ASP A 56 -16.53 12.90 7.72
C ASP A 56 -16.54 13.18 6.21
N MET A 57 -15.78 12.40 5.44
CA MET A 57 -15.65 12.55 3.99
C MET A 57 -15.57 11.17 3.31
N GLN A 58 -16.41 10.95 2.30
CA GLN A 58 -16.22 9.89 1.31
C GLN A 58 -15.18 10.37 0.30
N LEU A 59 -14.05 9.69 0.19
CA LEU A 59 -13.05 10.03 -0.83
C LEU A 59 -13.36 9.41 -2.17
N HIS A 60 -13.71 8.12 -2.15
CA HIS A 60 -14.06 7.33 -3.32
C HIS A 60 -15.14 6.33 -2.96
N ALA A 61 -16.23 6.30 -3.73
CA ALA A 61 -17.40 5.46 -3.46
C ALA A 61 -17.28 4.05 -4.02
N SER A 62 -16.41 3.84 -5.02
CA SER A 62 -16.20 2.55 -5.68
C SER A 62 -14.76 2.40 -6.17
N ALA A 63 -14.40 1.18 -6.56
CA ALA A 63 -13.11 0.87 -7.20
C ALA A 63 -12.93 1.68 -8.50
N GLU A 64 -13.98 1.78 -9.32
CA GLU A 64 -13.96 2.53 -10.58
C GLU A 64 -13.64 4.00 -10.34
N ASP A 65 -14.34 4.65 -9.41
CA ASP A 65 -14.09 6.03 -8.99
C ASP A 65 -12.66 6.22 -8.48
N PHE A 66 -12.15 5.30 -7.66
CA PHE A 66 -10.78 5.37 -7.16
C PHE A 66 -9.73 5.30 -8.28
N TYR A 67 -9.78 4.30 -9.15
CA TYR A 67 -8.76 4.12 -10.20
C TYR A 67 -8.88 5.13 -11.34
N GLU A 68 -10.09 5.62 -11.63
CA GLU A 68 -10.26 6.76 -12.54
C GLU A 68 -9.59 8.01 -11.97
N ALA A 69 -9.87 8.35 -10.71
CA ALA A 69 -9.25 9.49 -10.05
C ALA A 69 -7.71 9.35 -9.95
N MET A 70 -7.22 8.13 -9.67
CA MET A 70 -5.79 7.86 -9.64
C MET A 70 -5.14 8.09 -11.02
N SER A 71 -5.80 7.64 -12.09
CA SER A 71 -5.35 7.89 -13.46
C SER A 71 -5.30 9.39 -13.78
N VAL A 72 -6.30 10.17 -13.36
CA VAL A 72 -6.30 11.63 -13.53
C VAL A 72 -5.15 12.30 -12.77
N VAL A 73 -4.88 11.87 -11.54
CA VAL A 73 -3.92 12.51 -10.65
C VAL A 73 -2.47 12.14 -10.96
N VAL A 74 -2.21 10.87 -11.31
CA VAL A 74 -0.86 10.32 -11.45
C VAL A 74 -0.50 10.03 -12.92
N GLY A 75 -1.49 10.02 -13.81
CA GLY A 75 -1.34 9.71 -15.23
C GLY A 75 -0.93 8.26 -15.49
N ASP A 76 -0.57 7.99 -16.74
CA ASP A 76 -0.17 6.65 -17.22
C ASP A 76 1.09 6.08 -16.56
N THR A 77 1.80 6.89 -15.74
CA THR A 77 3.01 6.50 -15.03
C THR A 77 2.75 5.39 -14.00
N PHE A 78 1.53 5.33 -13.47
CA PHE A 78 1.11 4.34 -12.47
C PHE A 78 -0.09 3.55 -12.98
N SER A 79 0.19 2.63 -13.91
CA SER A 79 -0.80 1.68 -14.42
C SER A 79 -0.80 0.41 -13.57
N TYR A 80 -1.84 0.21 -12.75
CA TYR A 80 -2.00 -1.01 -11.96
C TYR A 80 -2.79 -2.06 -12.72
N GLY A 81 -2.26 -3.29 -12.77
CA GLY A 81 -3.00 -4.45 -13.25
C GLY A 81 -4.07 -4.91 -12.25
N PRO A 82 -5.02 -5.77 -12.67
CA PRO A 82 -6.17 -6.17 -11.86
C PRO A 82 -5.78 -6.81 -10.51
N PHE A 83 -4.61 -7.44 -10.40
CA PHE A 83 -4.14 -8.05 -9.15
C PHE A 83 -3.68 -7.06 -8.08
N PHE A 84 -3.37 -5.82 -8.48
CA PHE A 84 -3.02 -4.73 -7.56
C PHE A 84 -4.15 -3.73 -7.38
N GLN A 85 -5.28 -3.92 -8.09
CA GLN A 85 -6.47 -3.10 -7.97
C GLN A 85 -7.37 -3.62 -6.84
N VAL A 86 -6.92 -3.49 -5.59
CA VAL A 86 -7.59 -4.07 -4.41
C VAL A 86 -8.53 -3.13 -3.67
N ILE A 87 -8.48 -1.82 -3.93
CA ILE A 87 -9.33 -0.83 -3.26
C ILE A 87 -10.75 -0.84 -3.83
N GLN A 88 -11.73 -1.05 -2.94
CA GLN A 88 -13.16 -0.99 -3.26
C GLN A 88 -13.76 0.37 -2.94
N SER A 89 -13.33 0.98 -1.84
CA SER A 89 -13.85 2.29 -1.40
C SER A 89 -12.89 2.92 -0.40
N ALA A 90 -12.95 4.24 -0.28
CA ALA A 90 -12.06 5.01 0.59
C ALA A 90 -12.80 6.15 1.29
N TRP A 91 -12.49 6.34 2.57
CA TRP A 91 -13.01 7.42 3.40
C TRP A 91 -11.88 8.13 4.14
N ALA A 92 -12.14 9.38 4.52
CA ALA A 92 -11.25 10.15 5.37
C ALA A 92 -11.98 10.66 6.60
N ASN A 93 -11.22 10.77 7.69
CA ASN A 93 -11.54 11.64 8.80
C ASN A 93 -10.61 12.85 8.73
N THR A 94 -11.10 13.98 8.28
CA THR A 94 -10.26 15.17 8.08
C THR A 94 -9.72 15.74 9.40
N LYS A 95 -10.42 15.52 10.51
CA LYS A 95 -10.01 15.98 11.84
C LYS A 95 -8.87 15.14 12.43
N SER A 96 -8.94 13.81 12.33
CA SER A 96 -7.88 12.91 12.81
C SER A 96 -6.81 12.61 11.76
N LYS A 97 -7.06 12.96 10.49
CA LYS A 97 -6.23 12.63 9.32
C LYS A 97 -6.08 11.13 9.08
N GLU A 98 -7.07 10.35 9.52
CA GLU A 98 -7.13 8.90 9.29
C GLU A 98 -7.78 8.61 7.93
N LEU A 99 -7.18 7.65 7.20
CA LEU A 99 -7.75 7.07 5.98
C LEU A 99 -8.29 5.69 6.30
N TRP A 100 -9.51 5.43 5.84
CA TRP A 100 -10.15 4.14 5.92
C TRP A 100 -10.32 3.58 4.52
N LEU A 101 -9.96 2.32 4.33
CA LEU A 101 -9.97 1.65 3.04
C LEU A 101 -10.71 0.34 3.18
N GLU A 102 -11.65 0.11 2.28
CA GLU A 102 -12.19 -1.22 2.03
C GLU A 102 -11.33 -1.86 0.94
N LEU A 103 -10.71 -2.98 1.29
CA LEU A 103 -9.83 -3.72 0.39
C LEU A 103 -10.42 -5.10 0.12
N GLU A 104 -10.49 -5.47 -1.14
CA GLU A 104 -10.91 -6.78 -1.60
C GLU A 104 -9.80 -7.41 -2.44
N MET A 105 -9.62 -8.71 -2.29
CA MET A 105 -8.64 -9.47 -3.05
C MET A 105 -9.25 -10.80 -3.46
N ASP A 106 -8.95 -11.22 -4.68
CA ASP A 106 -9.38 -12.51 -5.21
C ASP A 106 -8.95 -13.67 -4.28
N GLU A 107 -9.87 -14.59 -4.03
CA GLU A 107 -9.68 -15.70 -3.11
C GLU A 107 -8.52 -16.62 -3.51
N GLN A 108 -8.28 -16.80 -4.82
CA GLN A 108 -7.18 -17.62 -5.34
C GLN A 108 -5.82 -16.97 -5.08
N LEU A 109 -5.73 -15.64 -5.19
CA LEU A 109 -4.54 -14.88 -4.81
C LEU A 109 -4.28 -14.98 -3.32
N CYS A 110 -5.33 -14.87 -2.50
CA CYS A 110 -5.24 -15.04 -1.05
C CYS A 110 -4.67 -16.42 -0.68
N ALA A 111 -5.24 -17.48 -1.25
CA ALA A 111 -4.80 -18.85 -1.02
C ALA A 111 -3.37 -19.10 -1.52
N GLY A 112 -3.00 -18.51 -2.66
CA GLY A 112 -1.64 -18.57 -3.20
C GLY A 112 -0.61 -17.93 -2.27
N ALA A 113 -0.93 -16.75 -1.73
CA ALA A 113 -0.02 -16.02 -0.86
C ALA A 113 0.21 -16.70 0.49
N GLN A 114 -0.82 -17.32 1.06
CA GLN A 114 -0.66 -18.14 2.28
C GLN A 114 0.30 -19.31 2.03
N LYS A 115 0.18 -20.00 0.89
CA LYS A 115 1.11 -21.09 0.50
C LYS A 115 2.54 -20.61 0.32
N MET A 116 2.73 -19.36 -0.12
CA MET A 116 4.04 -18.73 -0.26
C MET A 116 4.59 -18.17 1.06
N GLY A 117 3.82 -18.23 2.16
CA GLY A 117 4.24 -17.79 3.49
C GLY A 117 4.13 -16.28 3.74
N TYR A 118 3.32 -15.56 2.94
CA TYR A 118 3.06 -14.14 3.21
C TYR A 118 2.18 -13.96 4.45
N VAL A 119 2.61 -13.11 5.38
CA VAL A 119 1.80 -12.65 6.51
C VAL A 119 0.72 -11.67 6.06
N LEU A 120 1.07 -10.82 5.08
CA LEU A 120 0.17 -9.88 4.41
C LEU A 120 0.53 -9.85 2.92
N HIS A 121 -0.48 -9.92 2.04
CA HIS A 121 -0.24 -9.93 0.61
C HIS A 121 0.34 -8.57 0.15
N PRO A 122 1.38 -8.53 -0.70
CA PRO A 122 1.98 -7.28 -1.17
C PRO A 122 0.97 -6.31 -1.80
N ALA A 123 0.01 -6.82 -2.57
CA ALA A 123 -1.07 -6.00 -3.15
C ALA A 123 -1.93 -5.27 -2.10
N LEU A 124 -2.18 -5.86 -0.91
CA LEU A 124 -2.96 -5.20 0.14
C LEU A 124 -2.17 -4.07 0.80
N VAL A 125 -0.86 -4.27 1.01
CA VAL A 125 0.03 -3.20 1.49
C VAL A 125 0.09 -2.07 0.46
N ASP A 126 0.26 -2.44 -0.82
CA ASP A 126 0.36 -1.48 -1.91
C ASP A 126 -0.94 -0.70 -2.11
N GLY A 127 -2.12 -1.32 -1.96
CA GLY A 127 -3.40 -0.60 -1.95
C GLY A 127 -3.45 0.50 -0.88
N GLY A 128 -2.90 0.25 0.31
CA GLY A 128 -2.73 1.30 1.33
C GLY A 128 -1.85 2.47 0.84
N LEU A 129 -0.76 2.16 0.14
CA LEU A 129 0.15 3.16 -0.42
C LEU A 129 -0.47 3.94 -1.59
N GLN A 130 -1.23 3.27 -2.45
CA GLN A 130 -1.98 3.88 -3.55
C GLN A 130 -2.94 4.94 -3.01
N ALA A 131 -3.76 4.58 -2.02
CA ALA A 131 -4.69 5.52 -1.39
C ALA A 131 -3.98 6.68 -0.71
N PHE A 132 -2.83 6.42 -0.07
CA PHE A 132 -2.02 7.47 0.57
C PHE A 132 -1.49 8.48 -0.46
N ILE A 133 -1.01 8.03 -1.62
CA ILE A 133 -0.56 8.92 -2.71
C ILE A 133 -1.71 9.78 -3.22
N VAL A 134 -2.87 9.17 -3.51
CA VAL A 134 -4.06 9.90 -3.98
C VAL A 134 -4.49 10.95 -2.96
N TRP A 135 -4.47 10.61 -1.67
CA TRP A 135 -4.79 11.55 -0.58
C TRP A 135 -3.77 12.68 -0.46
N LEU A 136 -2.46 12.37 -0.51
CA LEU A 136 -1.39 13.38 -0.42
C LEU A 136 -1.49 14.39 -1.55
N LEU A 137 -1.76 13.94 -2.78
CA LEU A 137 -1.82 14.83 -3.94
C LEU A 137 -3.06 15.73 -3.93
N LYS A 138 -4.12 15.35 -3.21
CA LYS A 138 -5.30 16.20 -2.94
C LYS A 138 -5.06 17.23 -1.83
N CYS A 139 -4.03 17.04 -0.99
CA CYS A 139 -3.72 17.99 0.08
C CYS A 139 -3.04 19.25 -0.49
N PRO A 140 -3.61 20.46 -0.28
CA PRO A 140 -3.11 21.70 -0.90
C PRO A 140 -1.67 22.05 -0.47
N ASP A 141 -1.27 21.65 0.74
CA ASP A 141 0.07 21.93 1.26
C ASP A 141 1.17 21.08 0.61
N PHE A 142 0.84 19.94 0.01
CA PHE A 142 1.82 19.00 -0.54
C PHE A 142 2.07 19.21 -2.03
N SER A 143 1.05 19.64 -2.79
CA SER A 143 1.21 19.90 -4.23
C SER A 143 1.95 21.20 -4.53
N GLY A 144 2.13 22.10 -3.55
CA GLY A 144 2.74 23.42 -3.76
C GLY A 144 1.92 24.34 -4.68
N ILE A 145 0.73 23.90 -5.10
CA ILE A 145 -0.18 24.63 -5.98
C ILE A 145 -1.37 25.07 -5.13
N PRO A 146 -1.63 26.39 -4.99
CA PRO A 146 -2.84 26.88 -4.36
C PRO A 146 -4.05 26.35 -5.14
N GLN A 147 -4.82 25.44 -4.54
CA GLN A 147 -6.14 25.11 -5.07
C GLN A 147 -7.03 26.32 -4.78
N GLY A 148 -7.39 27.05 -5.85
CA GLY A 148 -8.18 28.26 -5.77
C GLY A 148 -9.47 28.01 -4.98
N ILE A 149 -9.72 28.87 -4.01
CA ILE A 149 -10.98 28.97 -3.28
C ILE A 149 -12.01 29.52 -4.28
N GLU A 150 -13.02 28.73 -4.61
CA GLU A 150 -14.25 29.22 -5.24
C GLU A 150 -15.27 29.62 -4.17
#